data_AF-A0A0S9RB87-F1
#
_entry.id   AF-A0A0S9RB87-F1
#
_cell.length_a   1.000
_cell.length_b   1.000
_cell.length_c   1.000
_cell.angle_alpha   90.00
_cell.angle_beta   90.00
_cell.angle_gamma   90.00
#
_symmetry.space_group_name_H-M   'P 1'
#
loop_
_entity.id
_entity.type
_entity.pdbx_description
1 polymer ?
#
loop_
_entity_poly.entity_id
_entity_poly.type
_entity_poly.pdbx_seq_one_letter_code
_entity_poly.pdbx_strand_id
1 'polypeptide(L)' 'MQAQPNDPPVDIRLTEAETIALAYHRAARGDAWAALVQSVEDALGDLAEAERRTVQQRRLISRGYIRDGAIYPDDGR' A
#
# COMPACT_ATOMS: atom_id res chain seq x y z
N MET A 1 46.78 -10.81 -26.28
CA MET A 1 45.88 -11.14 -25.15
C MET A 1 46.02 -10.04 -24.10
N GLN A 2 45.21 -8.99 -24.20
CA GLN A 2 45.13 -7.98 -23.13
C GLN A 2 43.76 -8.11 -22.47
N ALA A 3 43.77 -8.45 -21.19
CA ALA A 3 42.61 -8.39 -20.32
C ALA A 3 42.22 -6.92 -20.18
N GLN A 4 40.96 -6.59 -20.46
CA GLN A 4 40.35 -5.32 -20.06
C GLN A 4 39.59 -5.56 -18.75
N PRO A 5 40.07 -5.04 -17.60
CA PRO A 5 39.36 -5.12 -16.34
C PRO A 5 38.67 -3.79 -16.10
N ASN A 6 37.55 -3.54 -16.77
CA ASN A 6 36.70 -2.38 -16.51
C ASN A 6 35.23 -2.75 -16.75
N ASP A 7 34.76 -3.81 -16.11
CA ASP A 7 33.34 -3.87 -15.78
C ASP A 7 33.15 -2.96 -14.55
N PRO A 8 32.39 -1.87 -14.63
CA PRO A 8 32.06 -1.10 -13.44
C PRO A 8 31.34 -2.04 -12.44
N PRO A 9 31.54 -1.88 -11.13
CA PRO A 9 30.76 -2.65 -10.16
C PRO A 9 29.30 -2.40 -10.47
N VAL A 10 28.58 -3.45 -10.88
CA VAL A 10 27.13 -3.41 -10.95
C VAL A 10 26.68 -3.11 -9.53
N ASP A 11 26.40 -1.84 -9.27
CA ASP A 11 25.68 -1.39 -8.09
C ASP A 11 24.30 -2.03 -8.27
N ILE A 12 24.14 -3.28 -7.79
CA ILE A 12 22.86 -3.99 -7.79
C ILE A 12 22.01 -3.23 -6.81
N ARG A 13 21.44 -2.11 -7.29
CA ARG A 13 20.46 -1.35 -6.56
C ARG A 13 19.28 -2.27 -6.44
N LEU A 14 19.10 -2.79 -5.23
CA LEU A 14 17.90 -3.51 -4.88
C LEU A 14 16.72 -2.66 -5.32
N THR A 15 15.80 -3.28 -6.03
CA THR A 15 14.50 -2.68 -6.28
C THR A 15 13.85 -2.32 -4.94
N GLU A 16 12.89 -1.41 -4.96
CA GLU A 16 12.17 -1.02 -3.76
C GLU A 16 11.55 -2.24 -3.05
N ALA A 17 10.98 -3.17 -3.82
CA ALA A 17 10.44 -4.43 -3.31
C ALA A 17 11.51 -5.30 -2.63
N GLU A 18 12.70 -5.42 -3.22
CA GLU A 18 13.81 -6.17 -2.63
C GLU A 18 14.36 -5.50 -1.37
N THR A 19 14.36 -4.16 -1.32
CA THR A 19 14.74 -3.40 -0.13
C THR A 19 13.76 -3.65 1.02
N ILE A 20 12.46 -3.64 0.73
CA ILE A 20 11.40 -3.95 1.69
C ILE A 20 11.52 -5.40 2.17
N ALA A 21 11.68 -6.36 1.26
CA ALA A 21 11.86 -7.77 1.60
C ALA A 21 13.09 -8.00 2.49
N LEU A 22 14.20 -7.30 2.20
CA LEU A 22 15.42 -7.37 3.02
C LEU A 22 15.21 -6.80 4.42
N ALA A 23 14.40 -5.75 4.58
CA ALA A 23 14.06 -5.19 5.88
C ALA A 23 13.30 -6.21 6.75
N TYR A 24 12.29 -6.88 6.19
CA TYR A 24 11.57 -7.96 6.89
C TYR A 24 12.48 -9.15 7.21
N HIS A 25 13.34 -9.55 6.27
CA HIS A 25 14.27 -10.66 6.50
C HIS A 25 15.27 -10.35 7.63
N ARG A 26 15.76 -9.11 7.71
CA ARG A 26 16.61 -8.64 8.82
C ARG A 26 15.84 -8.60 10.14
N ALA A 27 14.60 -8.13 10.14
CA ALA A 27 13.75 -8.11 11.33
C ALA A 27 13.48 -9.52 11.87
N ALA A 28 13.29 -10.48 10.96
CA ALA A 28 13.10 -11.90 11.28
C ALA A 28 14.43 -12.66 11.58
N ARG A 29 15.56 -11.96 11.69
CA ARG A 29 16.90 -12.55 11.96
C ARG A 29 17.28 -13.69 11.01
N GLY A 30 16.85 -13.61 9.75
CA GLY A 30 17.15 -14.63 8.74
C GLY A 30 16.07 -15.70 8.56
N ASP A 31 14.97 -15.67 9.33
CA ASP A 31 13.83 -16.54 9.08
C ASP A 31 12.97 -15.97 7.94
N ALA A 32 13.16 -16.52 6.73
CA ALA A 32 12.44 -16.10 5.54
C ALA A 32 10.93 -16.37 5.62
N TRP A 33 10.51 -17.42 6.34
CA TRP A 33 9.09 -17.74 6.50
C TRP A 33 8.42 -16.74 7.45
N ALA A 34 9.05 -16.44 8.59
CA ALA A 34 8.56 -15.43 9.51
C ALA A 34 8.51 -14.04 8.86
N ALA A 35 9.52 -13.67 8.06
CA ALA A 35 9.54 -12.42 7.30
C ALA A 35 8.38 -12.31 6.30
N LEU A 36 8.06 -13.42 5.60
CA LEU A 36 6.93 -13.47 4.68
C LEU A 36 5.60 -13.32 5.42
N VAL A 37 5.41 -14.07 6.51
CA VAL A 37 4.20 -14.00 7.32
C VAL A 37 3.98 -12.58 7.85
N GLN A 38 5.02 -11.94 8.39
CA GLN A 38 4.93 -10.57 8.88
C GLN A 38 4.57 -9.57 7.76
N SER A 39 5.21 -9.68 6.60
CA SER A 39 4.91 -8.81 5.45
C SER A 39 3.46 -8.94 4.98
N VAL A 40 2.91 -10.17 5.00
CA VAL A 40 1.50 -10.43 4.67
C VAL A 40 0.56 -9.88 5.75
N GLU A 41 0.89 -10.02 7.03
CA GLU A 41 0.08 -9.47 8.13
C GLU A 41 0.02 -7.94 8.07
N ASP A 42 1.14 -7.28 7.83
CA ASP A 42 1.21 -5.83 7.66
C ASP A 42 0.39 -5.37 6.44
N ALA A 43 0.50 -6.06 5.30
CA ALA A 43 -0.29 -5.76 4.10
C ALA A 43 -1.81 -5.94 4.32
N LEU A 44 -2.22 -6.97 5.07
CA LEU A 44 -3.62 -7.16 5.45
C LEU A 44 -4.09 -6.09 6.45
N GLY A 45 -3.22 -5.65 7.35
CA GLY A 45 -3.46 -4.51 8.25
C GLY A 45 -3.70 -3.22 7.48
N ASP A 46 -2.84 -2.93 6.51
CA ASP A 46 -2.96 -1.76 5.63
C ASP A 46 -4.25 -1.80 4.81
N LEU A 47 -4.62 -2.98 4.29
CA LEU A 47 -5.90 -3.17 3.60
C LEU A 47 -7.09 -2.91 4.53
N ALA A 48 -7.08 -3.49 5.73
CA ALA A 48 -8.14 -3.27 6.71
C ALA A 48 -8.21 -1.81 7.17
N GLU A 49 -7.09 -1.11 7.28
CA GLU A 49 -7.07 0.33 7.58
C GLU A 49 -7.62 1.16 6.42
N ALA A 50 -7.23 0.84 5.18
CA ALA A 50 -7.75 1.46 3.98
C ALA A 50 -9.27 1.25 3.86
N GLU A 51 -9.77 0.04 4.14
CA GLU A 51 -11.20 -0.26 4.18
C GLU A 51 -11.92 0.55 5.27
N ARG A 52 -11.36 0.65 6.48
CA ARG A 52 -11.94 1.49 7.55
C ARG A 52 -12.02 2.95 7.13
N ARG A 53 -10.97 3.51 6.53
CA ARG A 53 -10.97 4.88 5.98
C ARG A 53 -12.04 5.05 4.92
N THR A 54 -12.24 4.04 4.07
CA THR A 54 -13.25 4.06 3.01
C THR A 54 -14.69 3.93 3.55
N VAL A 55 -14.91 3.11 4.57
CA VAL A 55 -16.21 3.00 5.28
C VAL A 55 -16.56 4.31 6.00
N GLN A 56 -15.58 4.97 6.61
CA GLN A 56 -15.78 6.31 7.19
C GLN A 56 -16.08 7.36 6.12
N GLN A 57 -15.39 7.32 4.97
CA GLN A 57 -15.62 8.24 3.86
C GLN A 57 -16.99 8.01 3.19
N ARG A 58 -17.43 6.75 3.03
CA ARG A 58 -18.79 6.41 2.57
C ARG A 58 -19.88 6.92 3.53
N ARG A 59 -19.63 6.90 4.84
CA ARG A 59 -20.52 7.51 5.85
C ARG A 59 -20.63 9.04 5.71
N LEU A 60 -19.54 9.72 5.36
CA LEU A 60 -19.56 11.17 5.11
C LEU A 60 -20.28 11.51 3.79
N ILE A 61 -20.09 10.69 2.74
CA ILE A 61 -20.78 10.86 1.45
C ILE A 61 -22.30 10.63 1.59
N SER A 62 -22.73 9.66 2.40
CA SER A 62 -24.15 9.39 2.69
C SER A 62 -24.88 10.56 3.38
N ARG A 63 -24.19 11.40 4.18
CA ARG A 63 -24.78 12.60 4.77
C ARG A 63 -24.77 13.81 3.83
N GLY A 64 -23.78 13.91 2.95
CA GLY A 64 -23.69 14.98 1.95
C GLY A 64 -24.76 14.89 0.86
N TYR A 65 -25.07 13.68 0.38
CA TYR A 65 -26.04 13.47 -0.71
C TYR A 65 -27.50 13.76 -0.33
N ILE A 66 -27.87 13.66 0.95
CA ILE A 66 -29.24 13.95 1.41
C ILE A 66 -29.54 15.46 1.40
N ARG A 67 -28.52 16.33 1.43
CA ARG A 67 -28.74 17.78 1.45
C ARG A 67 -28.90 18.41 0.06
N ASP A 68 -28.42 17.75 -1.00
CA ASP A 68 -28.62 18.19 -2.40
C ASP A 68 -29.93 17.63 -3.00
N GLY A 69 -30.48 16.54 -2.46
CA GLY A 69 -31.72 15.93 -2.96
C GLY A 69 -33.03 16.53 -2.44
N ALA A 70 -32.98 17.48 -1.50
CA ALA A 70 -34.17 18.03 -0.84
C ALA A 70 -34.53 19.46 -1.27
N ILE A 71 -33.96 19.96 -2.38
CA ILE A 71 -34.33 21.24 -2.98
C ILE A 71 -34.73 21.00 -4.44
N TYR A 72 -35.86 20.33 -4.63
CA TYR A 72 -36.77 20.72 -5.70
C TYR A 72 -38.08 21.09 -5.04
N PRO A 73 -38.48 22.37 -5.01
CA PRO A 73 -39.86 22.69 -4.71
C PRO A 73 -40.70 22.07 -5.83
N ASP A 74 -41.67 21.27 -5.41
CA ASP A 74 -42.80 20.86 -6.24
C ASP A 74 -43.62 22.13 -6.53
N ASP A 75 -43.30 22.85 -7.60
CA ASP A 75 -44.21 23.81 -8.20
C ASP A 75 -45.03 23.10 -9.28
N GLY A 76 -46.05 22.39 -8.81
CA GLY A 76 -47.15 21.97 -9.64
C GLY A 76 -47.85 23.18 -10.27
N ARG A 77 -47.93 23.20 -11.60
CA ARG A 77 -49.13 23.40 -12.41
C ARG A 77 -48.83 23.42 -13.90
#